data_AF-A0A6A5GZ95-F1
#
_entry.id   AF-A0A6A5GZ95-F1
#
_cell.length_a   1.000
_cell.length_b   1.000
_cell.length_c   1.000
_cell.angle_alpha   90.00
_cell.angle_beta   90.00
_cell.angle_gamma   90.00
#
_symmetry.space_group_name_H-M   'P 1'
#
loop_
_entity.id
_entity.type
_entity.pdbx_description
1 polymer ?
#
loop_
_entity_poly.entity_id
_entity_poly.type
_entity_poly.pdbx_seq_one_letter_code
_entity_poly.pdbx_strand_id
1 'polypeptide(L)'
;MSSQYFGPILLLLLVLFLVTPTDAWREKKDNITTHFVVTGKLHCDWPKENEDQAKYVKWVELWESDSALGERWNDDHLTQNLTMYYDRYPIEFRIEAVDHGDGFIGNDCYELYLRIQHNCAPQVNIEIKDEEITPCTPVRDGTFEIYKSIDVTRIV
;
A
#
# COMPACT_ATOMS: atom_id res chain seq x y z
N MET A 1 53.52 20.26 -40.48
CA MET A 1 53.92 20.96 -39.23
C MET A 1 53.01 22.16 -39.08
N SER A 2 52.29 22.45 -38.01
CA SER A 2 51.94 21.71 -36.80
C SER A 2 50.72 22.43 -36.21
N SER A 3 49.67 21.66 -35.92
CA SER A 3 48.68 21.82 -34.83
C SER A 3 48.81 23.06 -33.94
N GLN A 4 47.84 23.99 -33.98
CA GLN A 4 47.49 24.88 -32.84
C GLN A 4 46.03 25.43 -32.93
N TYR A 5 45.00 24.58 -33.01
CA TYR A 5 43.61 25.04 -32.79
C TYR A 5 42.75 23.94 -32.12
N PHE A 6 43.20 23.40 -31.00
CA PHE A 6 42.39 22.46 -30.18
C PHE A 6 42.41 22.77 -28.68
N GLY A 7 43.03 23.89 -28.26
CA GLY A 7 43.17 24.26 -26.85
C GLY A 7 41.88 24.77 -26.18
N PRO A 8 41.12 25.73 -26.75
CA PRO A 8 40.04 26.37 -26.00
C PRO A 8 38.73 25.58 -26.01
N ILE A 9 38.51 24.68 -26.98
CA ILE A 9 37.27 23.87 -27.07
C ILE A 9 37.31 22.70 -26.09
N LEU A 10 38.49 22.11 -25.84
CA LEU A 10 38.63 21.01 -24.89
C LEU A 10 38.46 21.47 -23.43
N LEU A 11 38.89 22.69 -23.11
CA LEU A 11 38.73 23.30 -21.78
C LEU A 11 37.29 23.68 -21.46
N LEU A 12 36.48 24.06 -22.46
CA LEU A 12 35.05 24.36 -22.27
C LEU A 12 34.19 23.10 -22.08
N LEU A 13 34.57 21.98 -22.70
CA LEU A 13 33.91 20.69 -22.48
C LEU A 13 34.21 20.12 -21.08
N LEU A 14 35.41 20.33 -20.54
CA LEU A 14 35.77 19.85 -19.20
C LEU A 14 35.02 20.57 -18.06
N VAL A 15 34.64 21.84 -18.23
CA VAL A 15 33.86 22.58 -17.21
C VAL A 15 32.39 22.13 -17.18
N LEU A 16 31.85 21.64 -18.30
CA LEU A 16 30.50 21.06 -18.36
C LEU A 16 30.42 19.63 -17.80
N PHE A 17 31.55 18.92 -17.69
CA PHE A 17 31.63 17.58 -17.10
C PHE A 17 32.06 17.55 -15.62
N LEU A 18 32.42 18.70 -15.03
CA LEU A 18 32.80 18.81 -13.61
C LEU A 18 31.65 19.23 -12.69
N VAL A 19 30.46 19.47 -13.23
CA VAL A 19 29.23 19.53 -12.42
C VAL A 19 28.59 18.16 -12.54
N THR A 20 29.00 17.22 -11.69
CA THR A 20 28.27 15.96 -11.56
C THR A 20 26.82 16.31 -11.20
N PRO A 21 25.80 15.85 -11.95
CA PRO A 21 24.42 15.98 -11.53
C PRO A 21 24.15 14.90 -10.48
N THR A 22 24.91 14.90 -9.38
CA THR A 22 24.75 13.91 -8.31
C THR A 22 24.27 14.53 -7.01
N ASP A 23 24.38 15.86 -6.86
CA ASP A 23 24.06 16.52 -5.59
C ASP A 23 22.80 17.39 -5.66
N ALA A 24 22.07 17.39 -6.78
CA ALA A 24 20.84 18.15 -6.96
C ALA A 24 19.54 17.31 -6.89
N TRP A 25 19.62 16.00 -6.68
CA TRP A 25 18.46 15.09 -6.76
C TRP A 25 18.35 14.07 -5.62
N ARG A 26 18.83 14.41 -4.43
CA ARG A 26 18.44 13.68 -3.22
C ARG A 26 18.67 14.54 -1.99
N GLU A 27 17.83 15.56 -1.81
CA GLU A 27 17.48 15.91 -0.43
C GLU A 27 16.97 14.61 0.20
N LYS A 28 17.75 14.10 1.14
CA LYS A 28 17.40 12.93 1.93
C LYS A 28 16.16 13.33 2.70
N LYS A 29 14.98 13.06 2.14
CA LYS A 29 13.70 13.27 2.82
C LYS A 29 13.80 12.58 4.17
N ASP A 30 13.32 13.27 5.20
CA ASP A 30 13.28 12.77 6.57
C ASP A 30 12.77 11.32 6.56
N ASN A 31 13.42 10.46 7.34
CA ASN A 31 13.05 9.05 7.43
C ASN A 31 11.72 8.92 8.19
N ILE A 32 10.62 9.26 7.52
CA ILE A 32 9.28 9.20 8.07
C ILE A 32 8.94 7.74 8.30
N THR A 33 8.51 7.41 9.51
CA THR A 33 8.01 6.08 9.84
C THR A 33 6.60 6.20 10.33
N THR A 34 5.68 5.69 9.52
CA THR A 34 4.25 5.68 9.82
C THR A 34 3.85 4.29 10.29
N HIS A 35 3.22 4.23 11.46
CA HIS A 35 2.63 3.00 12.00
C HIS A 35 1.12 3.01 11.74
N PHE A 36 0.61 1.94 11.14
CA PHE A 36 -0.83 1.73 10.96
C PHE A 36 -1.33 0.67 11.92
N VAL A 37 -2.42 0.98 12.58
CA VAL A 37 -3.16 0.08 13.44
C VAL A 37 -4.57 -0.02 12.88
N VAL A 38 -4.81 -1.03 12.05
CA VAL A 38 -6.13 -1.24 11.42
C VAL A 38 -6.87 -2.33 12.19
N THR A 39 -8.02 -1.98 12.74
CA THR A 39 -8.92 -2.92 13.40
C THR A 39 -10.22 -3.01 12.64
N GLY A 40 -10.93 -4.12 12.79
CA GLY A 40 -12.19 -4.22 12.08
C GLY A 40 -12.98 -5.49 12.31
N LYS A 41 -14.12 -5.51 11.61
CA LYS A 41 -15.10 -6.60 11.62
C LYS A 41 -15.41 -7.03 10.20
N LEU A 42 -15.45 -8.34 9.98
CA LEU A 42 -15.79 -8.96 8.70
C LEU A 42 -17.12 -9.69 8.86
N HIS A 43 -18.13 -9.21 8.14
CA HIS A 43 -19.42 -9.85 8.02
C HIS A 43 -19.39 -10.84 6.86
N CYS A 44 -19.80 -12.07 7.13
CA CYS A 44 -19.80 -13.19 6.19
C CYS A 44 -21.13 -13.94 6.36
N ASP A 45 -22.21 -13.31 5.93
CA ASP A 45 -23.55 -13.84 6.02
C ASP A 45 -23.85 -14.60 4.72
N TRP A 46 -24.09 -15.91 4.80
CA TRP A 46 -24.55 -16.66 3.63
C TRP A 46 -26.07 -16.65 3.52
N PRO A 47 -26.61 -16.81 2.30
CA PRO A 47 -27.99 -17.22 2.15
C PRO A 47 -28.21 -18.57 2.85
N LYS A 48 -29.42 -18.76 3.41
CA LYS A 48 -29.78 -19.90 4.27
C LYS A 48 -29.43 -21.27 3.67
N GLU A 49 -29.56 -21.41 2.35
CA GLU A 49 -29.24 -22.63 1.60
C GLU A 49 -27.78 -23.10 1.70
N ASN A 50 -26.86 -22.23 2.10
CA ASN A 50 -25.44 -22.55 2.24
C ASN A 50 -24.99 -22.70 3.69
N GLU A 51 -25.85 -22.52 4.70
CA GLU A 51 -25.47 -22.47 6.13
C GLU A 51 -24.60 -23.65 6.61
N ASP A 52 -24.75 -24.83 6.00
CA ASP A 52 -24.02 -26.05 6.37
C ASP A 52 -22.58 -26.14 5.80
N GLN A 53 -22.18 -25.24 4.91
CA GLN A 53 -20.82 -25.24 4.36
C GLN A 53 -19.81 -24.56 5.31
N ALA A 54 -18.51 -24.81 5.15
CA ALA A 54 -17.49 -24.18 6.00
C ALA A 54 -17.28 -22.70 5.61
N LYS A 55 -17.67 -21.76 6.48
CA LYS A 55 -17.45 -20.31 6.29
C LYS A 55 -16.05 -19.90 6.74
N TYR A 56 -15.33 -19.15 5.92
CA TYR A 56 -14.07 -18.53 6.35
C TYR A 56 -13.71 -17.26 5.58
N VAL A 57 -13.07 -16.36 6.31
CA VAL A 57 -12.13 -15.38 5.77
C VAL A 57 -10.75 -15.96 6.03
N LYS A 58 -9.89 -16.11 5.03
CA LYS A 58 -8.59 -16.78 5.21
C LYS A 58 -7.51 -15.82 5.69
N TRP A 59 -7.50 -14.61 5.15
CA TRP A 59 -6.55 -13.56 5.50
C TRP A 59 -7.10 -12.19 5.13
N VAL A 60 -6.55 -11.16 5.79
CA VAL A 60 -6.74 -9.74 5.51
C VAL A 60 -5.36 -9.11 5.48
N GLU A 61 -5.05 -8.37 4.43
CA GLU A 61 -3.77 -7.68 4.26
C GLU A 61 -4.02 -6.20 4.02
N LEU A 62 -3.20 -5.35 4.64
CA LEU A 62 -3.12 -3.93 4.34
C LEU A 62 -2.14 -3.69 3.18
N TRP A 63 -2.57 -2.89 2.22
CA TRP A 63 -1.82 -2.51 1.03
C TRP A 63 -1.87 -1.00 0.84
N GLU A 64 -0.83 -0.47 0.19
CA GLU A 64 -0.70 0.91 -0.25
C GLU A 64 -0.78 0.93 -1.79
N SER A 65 -1.53 1.86 -2.35
CA SER A 65 -1.69 2.04 -3.79
C SER A 65 -0.82 3.20 -4.29
N ASP A 66 0.22 2.86 -5.06
CA ASP A 66 1.02 3.83 -5.83
C ASP A 66 0.32 4.31 -7.12
N SER A 67 -0.90 3.85 -7.34
CA SER A 67 -1.56 3.88 -8.63
C SER A 67 -2.39 5.15 -8.82
N ALA A 68 -1.76 6.26 -9.24
CA ALA A 68 -2.46 7.51 -9.58
C ALA A 68 -3.56 7.37 -10.67
N LEU A 69 -3.63 6.22 -11.38
CA LEU A 69 -4.58 5.95 -12.47
C LEU A 69 -5.14 4.51 -12.48
N GLY A 70 -5.11 3.80 -11.34
CA GLY A 70 -5.78 2.49 -11.19
C GLY A 70 -5.06 1.27 -11.80
N GLU A 71 -3.83 1.43 -12.30
CA GLU A 71 -2.97 0.32 -12.73
C GLU A 71 -2.06 -0.15 -11.58
N ARG A 72 -2.43 -1.28 -10.94
CA ARG A 72 -1.84 -1.90 -9.73
C ARG A 72 -0.39 -2.39 -9.83
N TRP A 73 0.39 -1.88 -10.79
CA TRP A 73 1.70 -2.45 -11.13
C TRP A 73 2.77 -2.18 -10.06
N ASN A 74 2.49 -1.27 -9.11
CA ASN A 74 3.41 -0.85 -8.06
C ASN A 74 2.76 -0.83 -6.66
N ASP A 75 1.62 -1.48 -6.45
CA ASP A 75 1.00 -1.48 -5.12
C ASP A 75 1.91 -2.16 -4.09
N ASP A 76 2.17 -1.47 -2.97
CA ASP A 76 3.09 -1.91 -1.95
C ASP A 76 2.38 -2.75 -0.87
N HIS A 77 2.84 -3.99 -0.72
CA HIS A 77 2.44 -4.83 0.40
C HIS A 77 3.22 -4.41 1.65
N LEU A 78 2.54 -3.76 2.59
CA LEU A 78 3.18 -3.24 3.79
C LEU A 78 3.71 -4.38 4.68
N THR A 79 4.84 -4.11 5.35
CA THR A 79 5.32 -5.01 6.41
C THR A 79 4.31 -4.99 7.55
N GLN A 80 3.69 -6.14 7.82
CA GLN A 80 2.53 -6.20 8.71
C GLN A 80 2.43 -7.46 9.55
N ASN A 81 1.77 -7.33 10.70
CA ASN A 81 1.36 -8.43 11.56
C ASN A 81 -0.18 -8.50 11.62
N LEU A 82 -0.74 -9.64 11.21
CA LEU A 82 -2.17 -9.90 11.25
C LEU A 82 -2.54 -10.75 12.47
N THR A 83 -3.57 -10.33 13.20
CA THR A 83 -4.28 -11.15 14.18
C THR A 83 -5.75 -11.27 13.79
N MET A 84 -6.28 -12.48 13.77
CA MET A 84 -7.69 -12.77 13.48
C MET A 84 -8.35 -13.52 14.65
N TYR A 85 -9.57 -13.10 14.99
CA TYR A 85 -10.38 -13.66 16.06
C TYR A 85 -11.60 -14.37 15.47
N TYR A 86 -11.41 -15.64 15.09
CA TYR A 86 -12.43 -16.47 14.44
C TYR A 86 -13.54 -16.98 15.38
N ASP A 87 -13.30 -16.91 16.69
CA ASP A 87 -14.24 -17.27 17.74
C ASP A 87 -15.32 -16.19 17.98
N ARG A 88 -15.23 -15.06 17.28
CA ARG A 88 -16.15 -13.94 17.36
C ARG A 88 -16.97 -13.84 16.08
N TYR A 89 -18.24 -13.45 16.23
CA TYR A 89 -19.11 -13.11 15.11
C TYR A 89 -19.67 -11.70 15.26
N PRO A 90 -19.43 -10.77 14.31
CA PRO A 90 -18.60 -10.89 13.10
C PRO A 90 -17.12 -11.21 13.41
N ILE A 91 -16.38 -11.75 12.44
CA ILE A 91 -14.95 -12.07 12.62
C ILE A 91 -14.20 -10.77 12.86
N GLU A 92 -13.45 -10.68 13.95
CA GLU A 92 -12.66 -9.48 14.25
C GLU A 92 -11.22 -9.65 13.76
N PHE A 93 -10.62 -8.57 13.26
CA PHE A 93 -9.21 -8.55 12.86
C PHE A 93 -8.49 -7.34 13.42
N ARG A 94 -7.17 -7.49 13.51
CA ARG A 94 -6.22 -6.43 13.85
C ARG A 94 -4.98 -6.59 12.99
N ILE A 95 -4.60 -5.54 12.30
CA ILE A 95 -3.37 -5.42 11.53
C ILE A 95 -2.53 -4.31 12.15
N GLU A 96 -1.26 -4.62 12.41
CA GLU A 96 -0.23 -3.65 12.77
C GLU A 96 0.79 -3.63 11.64
N ALA A 97 0.87 -2.53 10.91
CA ALA A 97 1.74 -2.37 9.76
C ALA A 97 2.66 -1.17 9.91
N VAL A 98 3.78 -1.19 9.20
CA VAL A 98 4.75 -0.10 9.15
C VAL A 98 5.06 0.23 7.71
N ASP A 99 5.06 1.52 7.42
CA ASP A 99 5.56 2.07 6.18
C ASP A 99 6.65 3.12 6.47
N HIS A 100 7.67 3.11 5.64
CA HIS A 100 8.77 4.05 5.64
C HIS A 100 8.60 4.94 4.41
N GLY A 101 7.53 5.74 4.41
CA GLY A 101 7.05 6.48 3.27
C GLY A 101 8.19 7.03 2.43
N ASP A 102 8.23 6.63 1.16
CA ASP A 102 9.36 6.94 0.30
C ASP A 102 9.28 8.35 -0.29
N GLY A 103 8.30 9.16 0.12
CA GLY A 103 8.22 10.58 -0.21
C GLY A 103 8.58 10.84 -1.67
N PHE A 104 7.86 10.27 -2.63
CA PHE A 104 7.95 10.78 -3.99
C PHE A 104 7.51 12.26 -4.01
N ILE A 105 8.14 13.11 -4.83
CA ILE A 105 7.80 14.54 -4.87
C ILE A 105 6.38 14.68 -5.42
N GLY A 106 5.43 15.02 -4.56
CA GLY A 106 4.04 15.32 -4.92
C GLY A 106 2.98 14.36 -4.38
N ASN A 107 3.36 13.28 -3.69
CA ASN A 107 2.40 12.42 -2.98
C ASN A 107 2.64 12.49 -1.47
N ASP A 108 1.79 13.26 -0.77
CA ASP A 108 1.83 13.45 0.69
C ASP A 108 0.83 12.52 1.40
N CYS A 109 0.32 11.52 0.69
CA CYS A 109 -0.77 10.65 1.12
C CYS A 109 -0.43 9.17 0.85
N TYR A 110 -0.75 8.31 1.82
CA TYR A 110 -0.90 6.87 1.59
C TYR A 110 -2.33 6.55 1.13
N GLU A 111 -2.46 5.78 0.07
CA GLU A 111 -3.75 5.29 -0.45
C GLU A 111 -4.00 3.86 0.04
N LEU A 112 -4.57 3.74 1.24
CA LEU A 112 -4.67 2.45 1.92
C LEU A 112 -5.92 1.67 1.53
N TYR A 113 -5.75 0.37 1.26
CA TYR A 113 -6.85 -0.56 1.08
C TYR A 113 -6.59 -1.90 1.77
N LEU A 114 -7.68 -2.62 2.04
CA LEU A 114 -7.63 -3.99 2.56
C LEU A 114 -7.85 -4.97 1.42
N ARG A 115 -6.97 -5.95 1.31
CA ARG A 115 -7.13 -7.10 0.44
C ARG A 115 -7.57 -8.29 1.27
N ILE A 116 -8.68 -8.93 0.88
CA ILE A 116 -9.36 -9.92 1.72
C ILE A 116 -9.65 -11.17 0.89
N GLN A 117 -9.12 -12.33 1.29
CA GLN A 117 -9.52 -13.61 0.71
C GLN A 117 -10.59 -14.27 1.58
N HIS A 118 -11.71 -14.63 0.97
CA HIS A 118 -12.86 -15.23 1.65
C HIS A 118 -13.59 -16.23 0.76
N ASN A 119 -14.48 -17.03 1.35
CA ASN A 119 -15.45 -17.86 0.60
C ASN A 119 -16.92 -17.45 0.84
N CYS A 120 -17.13 -16.22 1.32
CA CYS A 120 -18.45 -15.63 1.61
C CYS A 120 -19.27 -15.25 0.36
N ALA A 121 -19.18 -16.05 -0.71
CA ALA A 121 -19.91 -15.86 -1.97
C ALA A 121 -21.08 -16.85 -2.09
N PRO A 122 -22.15 -16.56 -2.85
CA PRO A 122 -23.31 -17.45 -3.00
C PRO A 122 -22.99 -18.86 -3.52
N GLN A 123 -21.87 -19.03 -4.23
CA GLN A 123 -21.42 -20.33 -4.73
C GLN A 123 -20.29 -20.95 -3.88
N VAL A 124 -19.95 -20.32 -2.75
CA VAL A 124 -18.86 -20.74 -1.86
C VAL A 124 -17.49 -20.77 -2.56
N ASN A 125 -17.37 -20.02 -3.65
CA ASN A 125 -16.12 -19.82 -4.35
C ASN A 125 -15.16 -18.96 -3.51
N ILE A 126 -13.86 -19.21 -3.68
CA ILE A 126 -12.82 -18.38 -3.08
C ILE A 126 -12.70 -17.10 -3.90
N GLU A 127 -12.93 -15.96 -3.26
CA GLU A 127 -12.83 -14.64 -3.86
C GLU A 127 -11.76 -13.81 -3.14
N ILE A 128 -11.21 -12.83 -3.86
CA ILE A 128 -10.38 -11.78 -3.30
C ILE A 128 -11.15 -10.47 -3.51
N LYS A 129 -11.46 -9.79 -2.41
CA LYS A 129 -12.09 -8.48 -2.39
C LYS A 129 -11.09 -7.44 -1.92
N ASP A 130 -11.03 -6.34 -2.66
CA ASP A 130 -10.31 -5.14 -2.26
C ASP A 130 -11.32 -4.15 -1.68
N GLU A 131 -11.03 -3.59 -0.52
CA GLU A 131 -11.88 -2.62 0.18
C GLU A 131 -11.05 -1.39 0.53
N GLU A 132 -11.38 -0.26 -0.08
CA GLU A 132 -10.73 1.02 0.22
C GLU A 132 -10.92 1.39 1.70
N ILE A 133 -9.85 1.76 2.40
CA ILE A 133 -9.91 2.24 3.77
C ILE A 133 -10.06 3.75 3.78
N THR A 134 -9.15 4.43 3.08
CA THR A 134 -9.10 5.89 3.00
C THR A 134 -8.40 6.33 1.72
N PRO A 135 -8.93 7.35 1.04
CA PRO A 135 -8.33 7.86 -0.20
C PRO A 135 -7.05 8.66 0.05
N CYS A 136 -6.77 9.07 1.30
CA CYS A 136 -5.51 9.70 1.68
C CYS A 136 -5.30 9.59 3.20
N THR A 137 -4.19 8.98 3.61
CA THR A 137 -3.63 9.14 4.96
C THR A 137 -2.37 9.98 4.90
N PRO A 138 -2.27 11.10 5.64
CA PRO A 138 -1.09 11.96 5.56
C PRO A 138 0.21 11.20 5.88
N VAL A 139 1.24 11.38 5.06
CA VAL A 139 2.59 10.86 5.32
C VAL A 139 3.23 11.65 6.45
N ARG A 140 3.28 11.04 7.65
CA ARG A 140 3.89 11.65 8.85
C ARG A 140 4.31 10.59 9.87
N ASP A 141 5.21 10.99 10.75
CA ASP A 141 5.59 10.18 11.91
C ASP A 141 4.41 9.96 12.86
N GLY A 142 4.35 8.75 13.41
CA GLY A 142 3.43 8.38 14.47
C GLY A 142 2.51 7.21 14.11
N THR A 143 1.40 7.10 14.83
CA THR A 143 0.45 5.99 14.71
C THR A 143 -0.89 6.49 14.20
N PHE A 144 -1.42 5.81 13.19
CA PHE A 144 -2.78 5.97 12.70
C PHE A 144 -3.61 4.76 13.11
N GLU A 145 -4.63 5.01 13.92
CA GLU A 145 -5.62 4.01 14.28
C GLU A 145 -6.81 4.12 13.33
N ILE A 146 -7.14 3.02 12.67
CA ILE A 146 -8.22 2.96 11.69
C ILE A 146 -9.16 1.82 12.07
N TYR A 147 -10.46 2.08 11.98
CA TYR A 147 -11.49 1.07 12.16
C TYR A 147 -12.28 0.87 10.87
N LYS A 148 -12.47 -0.38 10.45
CA LYS A 148 -13.29 -0.72 9.27
C LYS A 148 -14.21 -1.91 9.55
N SER A 149 -15.49 -1.75 9.24
CA SER A 149 -16.47 -2.85 9.22
C SER A 149 -16.79 -3.16 7.76
N ILE A 150 -16.63 -4.42 7.36
CA ILE A 150 -16.67 -4.83 5.95
C ILE A 150 -17.64 -5.98 5.82
N ASP A 151 -18.59 -5.82 4.90
CA ASP A 151 -19.36 -6.94 4.42
C ASP A 151 -18.61 -7.58 3.25
N VAL A 152 -18.16 -8.81 3.44
CA VAL A 152 -17.52 -9.62 2.39
C VAL A 152 -18.55 -10.52 1.70
N THR A 153 -19.81 -10.44 2.09
CA THR A 153 -20.92 -11.08 1.40
C THR A 153 -21.14 -10.38 0.07
N ARG A 154 -21.12 -11.15 -1.01
CA ARG A 154 -21.57 -10.66 -2.31
C ARG A 154 -23.02 -11.07 -2.52
N ILE A 155 -23.95 -10.14 -2.34
CA ILE A 155 -25.32 -10.31 -2.82
C ILE A 155 -25.26 -10.03 -4.32
N VAL A 156 -25.29 -11.09 -5.14
CA VAL A 156 -25.41 -10.98 -6.60
C VAL A 156 -26.89 -10.86 -6.95
#